data_AF-A0A9D4TY60-F1
#
_entry.id   AF-A0A9D4TY60-F1
#
_cell.length_a   1.000
_cell.length_b   1.000
_cell.length_c   1.000
_cell.angle_alpha   90.00
_cell.angle_beta   90.00
_cell.angle_gamma   90.00
#
_symmetry.space_group_name_H-M   'P 1'
#
loop_
_entity.id
_entity.type
_entity.pdbx_description
1 polymer ?
#
loop_
_entity_poly.entity_id
_entity_poly.type
_entity_poly.pdbx_seq_one_letter_code
_entity_poly.pdbx_strand_id
1 'polypeptide(L)'
;MSASPTRSGTPPGSPSAAKIAAAAAAAATARLPAPEPVSAEAAHAEAKFVAARKAMVRIIQWELNDDKHRALEQILDTTQYLLKICGNVKNSPDESKFRRIRITNPTFARHVRDASGGEQFMRAAGWVLQVHDFEKHFAFEHQPGQWEWRVLEAACVELEKLIALLQGKIQRGMGDKKAAQEKMRQQVRAALEDDKAQREARYEAEPRIGLSKAGGAIAAVDQ
;
A
#
# COMPACT_ATOMS: atom_id res chain seq x y z
N MET A 1 34.87 -90.26 13.15
CA MET A 1 35.38 -90.05 14.52
C MET A 1 36.79 -89.50 14.39
N SER A 2 37.05 -88.32 14.96
CA SER A 2 38.33 -87.82 15.50
C SER A 2 39.61 -87.91 14.62
N ALA A 3 40.50 -86.93 14.51
CA ALA A 3 40.89 -85.92 15.46
C ALA A 3 41.66 -84.79 14.74
N SER A 4 41.55 -83.59 15.32
CA SER A 4 42.35 -82.39 15.06
C SER A 4 43.84 -82.59 15.35
N PRO A 5 44.68 -81.68 14.85
CA PRO A 5 45.87 -81.26 15.59
C PRO A 5 45.75 -79.77 15.99
N THR A 6 45.59 -79.59 17.30
CA THR A 6 45.94 -78.38 18.05
C THR A 6 47.46 -78.17 18.06
N ARG A 7 47.92 -76.94 17.81
CA ARG A 7 49.21 -76.45 18.32
C ARG A 7 49.05 -75.02 18.81
N SER A 8 49.29 -74.83 20.10
CA SER A 8 49.16 -73.60 20.87
C SER A 8 50.53 -73.10 21.36
N GLY A 9 50.75 -71.78 21.27
CA GLY A 9 51.60 -70.93 22.15
C GLY A 9 53.13 -70.99 21.99
N THR A 10 53.95 -69.95 22.19
CA THR A 10 53.86 -68.49 22.50
C THR A 10 55.33 -67.92 22.40
N PRO A 11 55.73 -66.76 22.99
CA PRO A 11 55.70 -65.30 22.68
C PRO A 11 57.10 -64.79 22.16
N PRO A 12 57.62 -63.53 22.27
CA PRO A 12 57.10 -62.25 22.81
C PRO A 12 57.35 -60.99 21.93
N GLY A 13 56.82 -59.83 22.36
CA GLY A 13 57.35 -58.51 21.98
C GLY A 13 56.35 -57.45 21.51
N SER A 14 55.71 -56.76 22.47
CA SER A 14 55.25 -55.37 22.27
C SER A 14 56.47 -54.45 22.03
N PRO A 15 56.35 -53.18 21.55
CA PRO A 15 55.15 -52.41 21.24
C PRO A 15 55.23 -51.60 19.91
N SER A 16 54.17 -51.52 19.11
CA SER A 16 53.96 -50.33 18.26
C SER A 16 52.52 -50.17 17.78
N ALA A 17 51.57 -50.25 18.71
CA ALA A 17 50.16 -50.01 18.44
C ALA A 17 49.77 -48.50 18.54
N ALA A 18 50.73 -47.57 18.49
CA ALA A 18 50.48 -46.15 18.77
C ALA A 18 50.72 -45.19 17.58
N LYS A 19 50.92 -45.69 16.35
CA LYS A 19 51.12 -44.81 15.18
C LYS A 19 50.21 -45.02 13.98
N ILE A 20 49.27 -45.98 14.02
CA ILE A 20 48.37 -46.23 12.88
C ILE A 20 46.92 -45.81 13.17
N ALA A 21 46.56 -45.53 14.43
CA ALA A 21 45.21 -45.07 14.80
C ALA A 21 44.98 -43.55 14.62
N ALA A 22 46.00 -42.77 14.23
CA ALA A 22 45.88 -41.32 14.03
C ALA A 22 45.70 -40.88 12.57
N ALA A 23 45.71 -41.82 11.62
CA ALA A 23 45.57 -41.50 10.19
C ALA A 23 44.14 -41.68 9.64
N ALA A 24 43.24 -42.34 10.38
CA ALA A 24 41.87 -42.61 9.91
C ALA A 24 40.83 -41.56 10.36
N ALA A 25 41.15 -40.70 11.32
CA ALA A 25 40.25 -39.65 11.81
C ALA A 25 40.45 -38.28 11.12
N ALA A 26 41.47 -38.15 10.25
CA ALA A 26 41.75 -36.91 9.53
C ALA A 26 41.14 -36.86 8.11
N ALA A 27 40.54 -37.96 7.64
CA ALA A 27 39.88 -38.03 6.34
C ALA A 27 38.38 -37.64 6.37
N ALA A 28 37.84 -37.33 7.55
CA ALA A 28 36.43 -36.95 7.74
C ALA A 28 36.19 -35.43 7.82
N THR A 29 37.24 -34.61 7.81
CA THR A 29 37.16 -33.14 8.02
C THR A 29 37.73 -32.34 6.84
N ALA A 30 37.67 -32.88 5.63
CA ALA A 30 38.14 -32.17 4.43
C ALA A 30 37.21 -32.32 3.22
N ARG A 31 35.92 -32.58 3.45
CA ARG A 31 34.89 -32.29 2.44
C ARG A 31 34.12 -31.07 2.91
N LEU A 32 34.78 -29.91 2.81
CA LEU A 32 34.05 -28.66 2.65
C LEU A 32 33.01 -28.91 1.54
N PRO A 33 31.70 -28.68 1.76
CA PRO A 33 30.80 -28.60 0.62
C PRO A 33 31.36 -27.48 -0.26
N ALA A 34 31.73 -27.84 -1.49
CA ALA A 34 31.98 -26.83 -2.51
C ALA A 34 30.81 -25.84 -2.46
N PRO A 35 31.04 -24.52 -2.56
CA PRO A 35 29.93 -23.58 -2.71
C PRO A 35 29.17 -24.03 -3.96
N GLU A 36 27.98 -24.60 -3.76
CA GLU A 36 27.10 -24.92 -4.87
C GLU A 36 26.97 -23.62 -5.67
N PRO A 37 27.14 -23.65 -7.01
CA PRO A 37 26.91 -22.47 -7.80
C PRO A 37 25.49 -22.02 -7.46
N VAL A 38 25.32 -20.78 -7.01
CA VAL A 38 24.00 -20.16 -6.95
C VAL A 38 23.32 -20.44 -8.29
N SER A 39 22.39 -21.40 -8.28
CA SER A 39 21.91 -22.08 -9.48
C SER A 39 21.45 -21.03 -10.48
N ALA A 40 21.73 -21.19 -11.77
CA ALA A 40 21.23 -20.29 -12.81
C ALA A 40 19.70 -20.06 -12.69
N GLU A 41 18.98 -20.99 -12.08
CA GLU A 41 17.57 -20.88 -11.73
C GLU A 41 17.28 -19.79 -10.69
N ALA A 42 18.12 -19.63 -9.66
CA ALA A 42 17.98 -18.57 -8.66
C ALA A 42 18.25 -17.19 -9.28
N ALA A 43 19.26 -17.08 -10.15
CA ALA A 43 19.53 -15.86 -10.90
C ALA A 43 18.37 -15.49 -11.84
N HIS A 44 17.76 -16.48 -12.51
CA HIS A 44 16.59 -16.29 -13.35
C HIS A 44 15.34 -15.89 -12.54
N ALA A 45 15.12 -16.53 -11.40
CA ALA A 45 14.03 -16.18 -10.49
C ALA A 45 14.16 -14.75 -9.96
N GLU A 46 15.38 -14.33 -9.60
CA GLU A 46 15.67 -12.95 -9.19
C GLU A 46 15.43 -11.96 -10.35
N ALA A 47 15.88 -12.28 -11.56
CA ALA A 47 15.62 -11.43 -12.73
C ALA A 47 14.12 -11.27 -13.01
N LYS A 48 13.33 -12.34 -12.89
CA LYS A 48 11.86 -12.29 -12.99
C LYS A 48 11.24 -11.44 -11.90
N PHE A 49 11.67 -11.61 -10.65
CA PHE A 49 11.21 -10.79 -9.53
C PHE A 49 11.48 -9.30 -9.77
N VAL A 50 12.70 -8.94 -10.18
CA VAL A 50 13.07 -7.55 -10.46
C VAL A 50 12.22 -6.97 -11.60
N ALA A 51 12.02 -7.73 -12.68
CA ALA A 51 11.19 -7.30 -13.80
C ALA A 51 9.71 -7.12 -13.40
N ALA A 52 9.14 -8.10 -12.69
CA ALA A 52 7.76 -8.05 -12.22
C ALA A 52 7.54 -6.89 -11.25
N ARG A 53 8.44 -6.71 -10.27
CA ARG A 53 8.39 -5.58 -9.33
C ARG A 53 8.48 -4.24 -10.07
N LYS A 54 9.37 -4.10 -11.05
CA LYS A 54 9.48 -2.86 -11.85
C LYS A 54 8.20 -2.58 -12.64
N ALA A 55 7.61 -3.59 -13.26
CA ALA A 55 6.34 -3.46 -13.98
C ALA A 55 5.20 -3.06 -13.03
N MET A 56 5.11 -3.71 -11.87
CA MET A 56 4.14 -3.39 -10.83
C MET A 56 4.27 -1.94 -10.34
N VAL A 57 5.48 -1.49 -9.99
CA VAL A 57 5.71 -0.11 -9.55
C VAL A 57 5.33 0.90 -10.64
N ARG A 58 5.59 0.59 -11.91
CA ARG A 58 5.14 1.42 -13.03
C ARG A 58 3.61 1.52 -13.05
N ILE A 59 2.89 0.41 -12.96
CA ILE A 59 1.41 0.43 -12.94
C ILE A 59 0.89 1.25 -11.76
N ILE A 60 1.48 1.09 -10.56
CA ILE A 60 1.13 1.88 -9.38
C ILE A 60 1.29 3.38 -9.65
N GLN A 61 2.43 3.80 -10.20
CA GLN A 61 2.75 5.21 -10.39
C GLN A 61 1.94 5.87 -11.50
N TRP A 62 1.68 5.15 -12.60
CA TRP A 62 1.14 5.73 -13.83
C TRP A 62 -0.35 5.45 -14.04
N GLU A 63 -0.86 4.31 -13.56
CA GLU A 63 -2.24 3.90 -13.81
C GLU A 63 -3.08 3.97 -12.53
N LEU A 64 -2.60 3.41 -11.42
CA LEU A 64 -3.35 3.44 -10.15
C LEU A 64 -3.38 4.86 -9.55
N ASN A 65 -2.24 5.54 -9.46
CA ASN A 65 -2.12 6.91 -8.95
C ASN A 65 -2.46 7.99 -10.00
N ASP A 66 -3.55 7.78 -10.75
CA ASP A 66 -4.06 8.74 -11.73
C ASP A 66 -4.93 9.81 -11.05
N ASP A 67 -4.28 10.76 -10.38
CA ASP A 67 -4.93 11.89 -9.72
C ASP A 67 -5.49 12.96 -10.69
N LYS A 68 -5.25 12.80 -12.00
CA LYS A 68 -5.75 13.71 -13.03
C LYS A 68 -7.16 13.35 -13.48
N HIS A 69 -7.44 12.06 -13.61
CA HIS A 69 -8.71 11.58 -14.16
C HIS A 69 -9.61 10.91 -13.11
N ARG A 70 -9.12 10.69 -11.88
CA ARG A 70 -9.88 10.04 -10.81
C ARG A 70 -9.82 10.84 -9.51
N ALA A 71 -10.92 10.81 -8.76
CA ALA A 71 -10.96 11.39 -7.42
C ALA A 71 -10.02 10.61 -6.48
N LEU A 72 -9.31 11.33 -5.61
CA LEU A 72 -8.33 10.74 -4.68
C LEU A 72 -8.97 9.66 -3.79
N GLU A 73 -10.24 9.84 -3.42
CA GLU A 73 -11.02 8.89 -2.63
C GLU A 73 -11.26 7.59 -3.40
N GLN A 74 -11.54 7.66 -4.71
CA GLN A 74 -11.72 6.45 -5.53
C GLN A 74 -10.41 5.68 -5.72
N ILE A 75 -9.30 6.42 -5.88
CA ILE A 75 -7.97 5.81 -5.96
C ILE A 75 -7.64 5.13 -4.63
N LEU A 76 -7.93 5.79 -3.50
CA LEU A 76 -7.71 5.25 -2.17
C LEU A 76 -8.53 3.97 -1.95
N ASP A 77 -9.83 3.99 -2.25
CA ASP A 77 -10.73 2.83 -2.12
C ASP A 77 -10.23 1.63 -2.93
N THR A 78 -9.80 1.89 -4.17
CA THR A 78 -9.20 0.87 -5.05
C THR A 78 -7.93 0.29 -4.43
N THR A 79 -7.03 1.15 -3.98
CA THR A 79 -5.72 0.76 -3.43
C THR A 79 -5.90 -0.03 -2.12
N GLN A 80 -6.84 0.37 -1.26
CA GLN A 80 -7.20 -0.35 -0.05
C GLN A 80 -7.81 -1.72 -0.35
N TYR A 81 -8.67 -1.81 -1.36
CA TYR A 81 -9.27 -3.08 -1.77
C TYR A 81 -8.21 -4.06 -2.31
N LEU A 82 -7.29 -3.57 -3.14
CA LEU A 82 -6.14 -4.36 -3.62
C LEU A 82 -5.24 -4.82 -2.46
N LEU A 83 -4.93 -3.93 -1.52
CA LEU A 83 -4.12 -4.28 -0.34
C LEU A 83 -4.83 -5.33 0.52
N LYS A 84 -6.15 -5.23 0.70
CA LYS A 84 -6.93 -6.22 1.44
C LYS A 84 -6.85 -7.59 0.78
N ILE A 85 -6.99 -7.67 -0.54
CA ILE A 85 -6.89 -8.93 -1.28
C ILE A 85 -5.49 -9.54 -1.13
N CYS A 86 -4.44 -8.77 -1.44
CA CYS A 86 -3.06 -9.25 -1.35
C CYS A 86 -2.67 -9.59 0.10
N GLY A 87 -3.09 -8.77 1.05
CA GLY A 87 -2.84 -8.95 2.48
C GLY A 87 -3.53 -10.20 3.05
N ASN A 88 -4.76 -10.51 2.62
CA ASN A 88 -5.44 -11.73 3.03
C ASN A 88 -4.68 -12.99 2.59
N VAL A 89 -4.18 -13.01 1.35
CA VAL A 89 -3.36 -14.13 0.85
C VAL A 89 -2.05 -14.24 1.62
N LYS A 90 -1.37 -13.10 1.86
CA LYS A 90 -0.12 -13.06 2.62
C LYS A 90 -0.28 -13.54 4.06
N ASN A 91 -1.34 -13.12 4.75
CA ASN A 91 -1.57 -13.39 6.17
C ASN A 91 -2.18 -14.77 6.42
N SER A 92 -2.92 -15.31 5.45
CA SER A 92 -3.62 -16.59 5.57
C SER A 92 -3.36 -17.42 4.31
N PRO A 93 -2.11 -17.89 4.09
CA PRO A 93 -1.74 -18.63 2.90
C PRO A 93 -2.58 -19.91 2.76
N ASP A 94 -2.90 -20.63 3.83
CA ASP A 94 -3.56 -21.93 3.70
C ASP A 94 -5.04 -21.83 3.28
N GLU A 95 -5.62 -20.63 3.32
CA GLU A 95 -7.03 -20.45 3.04
C GLU A 95 -7.31 -20.22 1.55
N SER A 96 -7.73 -21.30 0.88
CA SER A 96 -8.00 -21.32 -0.57
C SER A 96 -9.03 -20.29 -1.04
N LYS A 97 -9.97 -19.88 -0.17
CA LYS A 97 -11.00 -18.88 -0.48
C LYS A 97 -10.41 -17.49 -0.77
N PHE A 98 -9.27 -17.14 -0.18
CA PHE A 98 -8.62 -15.85 -0.43
C PHE A 98 -7.74 -15.86 -1.68
N ARG A 99 -7.35 -17.06 -2.12
CA ARG A 99 -6.52 -17.25 -3.32
C ARG A 99 -7.32 -17.19 -4.61
N ARG A 100 -8.66 -17.14 -4.57
CA ARG A 100 -9.51 -17.12 -5.78
C ARG A 100 -10.56 -16.03 -5.68
N ILE A 101 -10.68 -15.23 -6.74
CA ILE A 101 -11.64 -14.13 -6.80
C ILE A 101 -12.37 -14.17 -8.14
N ARG A 102 -13.69 -14.18 -8.09
CA ARG A 102 -14.56 -14.10 -9.27
C ARG A 102 -14.50 -12.71 -9.89
N ILE A 103 -14.26 -12.64 -11.20
CA ILE A 103 -14.28 -11.35 -11.92
C ILE A 103 -15.67 -10.74 -11.97
N THR A 104 -16.71 -11.58 -11.95
CA THR A 104 -18.11 -11.16 -11.92
C THR A 104 -18.55 -10.60 -10.56
N ASN A 105 -17.72 -10.70 -9.52
CA ASN A 105 -18.03 -10.13 -8.22
C ASN A 105 -18.17 -8.59 -8.35
N PRO A 106 -19.29 -7.99 -7.92
CA PRO A 106 -19.55 -6.56 -8.13
C PRO A 106 -18.55 -5.66 -7.39
N THR A 107 -18.09 -6.09 -6.21
CA THR A 107 -17.06 -5.38 -5.45
C THR A 107 -15.72 -5.43 -6.18
N PHE A 108 -15.34 -6.62 -6.69
CA PHE A 108 -14.12 -6.76 -7.49
C PHE A 108 -14.20 -5.91 -8.77
N ALA A 109 -15.33 -5.97 -9.46
CA ALA A 109 -15.57 -5.19 -10.67
C ALA A 109 -15.38 -3.69 -10.42
N ARG A 110 -16.06 -3.14 -9.42
CA ARG A 110 -16.00 -1.72 -9.07
C ARG A 110 -14.59 -1.24 -8.72
N HIS A 111 -13.85 -2.02 -7.93
CA HIS A 111 -12.56 -1.57 -7.40
C HIS A 111 -11.36 -1.97 -8.27
N VAL A 112 -11.48 -2.98 -9.13
CA VAL A 112 -10.33 -3.53 -9.88
C VAL A 112 -10.58 -3.52 -11.38
N ARG A 113 -11.70 -4.04 -11.85
CA ARG A 113 -12.00 -4.13 -13.29
C ARG A 113 -12.28 -2.76 -13.91
N ASP A 114 -13.10 -1.97 -13.23
CA ASP A 114 -13.56 -0.67 -13.70
C ASP A 114 -12.56 0.44 -13.34
N ALA A 115 -11.56 0.13 -12.50
CA ALA A 115 -10.50 1.05 -12.11
C ALA A 115 -9.29 0.94 -13.07
N SER A 116 -8.76 2.09 -13.50
CA SER A 116 -7.54 2.15 -14.32
C SER A 116 -6.36 1.45 -13.61
N GLY A 117 -5.70 0.52 -14.31
CA GLY A 117 -4.55 -0.22 -13.80
C GLY A 117 -4.85 -1.33 -12.80
N GLY A 118 -6.11 -1.56 -12.40
CA GLY A 118 -6.45 -2.56 -11.39
C GLY A 118 -6.14 -3.99 -11.84
N GLU A 119 -6.61 -4.41 -13.02
CA GLU A 119 -6.34 -5.76 -13.54
C GLU A 119 -4.86 -5.96 -13.91
N GLN A 120 -4.23 -4.93 -14.47
CA GLN A 120 -2.81 -4.92 -14.82
C GLN A 120 -1.97 -5.13 -13.56
N PHE A 121 -2.32 -4.44 -12.48
CA PHE A 121 -1.68 -4.60 -11.18
C PHE A 121 -1.82 -6.02 -10.66
N MET A 122 -3.04 -6.61 -10.71
CA MET A 122 -3.26 -8.00 -10.27
C MET A 122 -2.34 -8.97 -11.02
N ARG A 123 -2.24 -8.85 -12.34
CA ARG A 123 -1.33 -9.69 -13.15
C ARG A 123 0.13 -9.47 -12.79
N ALA A 124 0.55 -8.21 -12.61
CA ALA A 124 1.92 -7.89 -12.22
C ALA A 124 2.27 -8.36 -10.81
N ALA A 125 1.29 -8.41 -9.90
CA ALA A 125 1.42 -8.94 -8.55
C ALA A 125 1.45 -10.49 -8.49
N GLY A 126 1.37 -11.17 -9.65
CA GLY A 126 1.44 -12.63 -9.75
C GLY A 126 0.08 -13.33 -9.76
N TRP A 127 -1.03 -12.62 -9.92
CA TRP A 127 -2.34 -13.26 -10.08
C TRP A 127 -2.53 -13.74 -11.53
N VAL A 128 -3.04 -14.96 -11.67
CA VAL A 128 -3.29 -15.58 -12.97
C VAL A 128 -4.78 -15.66 -13.22
N LEU A 129 -5.18 -15.43 -14.47
CA LEU A 129 -6.56 -15.61 -14.90
C LEU A 129 -6.81 -17.10 -15.16
N GLN A 130 -7.70 -17.71 -14.40
CA GLN A 130 -8.12 -19.10 -14.55
C GLN A 130 -9.62 -19.17 -14.80
N VAL A 131 -10.06 -20.19 -15.54
CA VAL A 131 -11.49 -20.47 -15.73
C VAL A 131 -11.84 -21.64 -14.82
N HIS A 132 -12.78 -21.42 -13.90
CA HIS A 132 -13.30 -22.44 -12.99
C HIS A 132 -14.82 -22.41 -13.09
N ASP A 133 -15.45 -23.57 -13.30
CA ASP A 133 -16.90 -23.70 -13.51
C ASP A 133 -17.46 -22.75 -14.60
N PHE A 134 -16.75 -22.62 -15.72
CA PHE A 134 -17.08 -21.70 -16.82
C PHE A 134 -17.08 -20.19 -16.44
N GLU A 135 -16.60 -19.83 -15.25
CA GLU A 135 -16.43 -18.45 -14.79
C GLU A 135 -14.94 -18.07 -14.71
N LYS A 136 -14.61 -16.83 -15.14
CA LYS A 136 -13.24 -16.29 -15.02
C LYS A 136 -12.96 -15.88 -13.57
N HIS A 137 -11.88 -16.41 -13.02
CA HIS A 137 -11.37 -16.14 -11.70
C HIS A 137 -9.93 -15.62 -11.78
N PHE A 138 -9.58 -14.65 -10.95
CA PHE A 138 -8.18 -14.39 -10.61
C PHE A 138 -7.78 -15.35 -9.50
N ALA A 139 -6.73 -16.13 -9.75
CA ALA A 139 -6.20 -17.12 -8.82
C ALA A 139 -4.73 -16.84 -8.48
N PHE A 140 -4.36 -17.03 -7.22
CA PHE A 140 -2.99 -16.97 -6.73
C PHE A 140 -2.59 -18.34 -6.17
N GLU A 141 -2.04 -19.19 -7.02
CA GLU A 141 -1.68 -20.59 -6.67
C GLU A 141 -0.22 -20.74 -6.23
N HIS A 142 0.53 -19.64 -6.16
CA HIS A 142 1.93 -19.66 -5.75
C HIS A 142 2.09 -19.96 -4.25
N GLN A 143 3.14 -20.70 -3.91
CA GLN A 143 3.47 -21.04 -2.52
C GLN A 143 4.47 -20.04 -1.92
N PRO A 144 4.47 -19.88 -0.58
CA PRO A 144 5.51 -19.15 0.12
C PRO A 144 6.91 -19.67 -0.25
N GLY A 145 7.84 -18.76 -0.52
CA GLY A 145 9.21 -19.09 -0.96
C GLY A 145 9.44 -19.03 -2.47
N GLN A 146 8.38 -18.96 -3.28
CA GLN A 146 8.50 -18.67 -4.71
C GLN A 146 8.74 -17.17 -4.98
N TRP A 147 9.28 -16.84 -6.14
CA TRP A 147 9.59 -15.45 -6.48
C TRP A 147 8.30 -14.61 -6.64
N GLU A 148 7.19 -15.19 -7.08
CA GLU A 148 5.88 -14.54 -7.15
C GLU A 148 5.36 -14.15 -5.76
N TRP A 149 5.66 -14.94 -4.73
CA TRP A 149 5.33 -14.60 -3.34
C TRP A 149 6.08 -13.34 -2.89
N ARG A 150 7.37 -13.23 -3.25
CA ARG A 150 8.16 -12.00 -2.99
C ARG A 150 7.57 -10.80 -3.72
N VAL A 151 7.03 -10.98 -4.93
CA VAL A 151 6.33 -9.92 -5.66
C VAL A 151 5.07 -9.50 -4.90
N LEU A 152 4.27 -10.45 -4.42
CA LEU A 152 3.07 -10.16 -3.62
C LEU A 152 3.41 -9.36 -2.34
N GLU A 153 4.49 -9.74 -1.63
CA GLU A 153 4.95 -9.01 -0.45
C GLU A 153 5.39 -7.58 -0.79
N ALA A 154 6.15 -7.42 -1.87
CA ALA A 154 6.52 -6.11 -2.37
C ALA A 154 5.28 -5.29 -2.78
N ALA A 155 4.26 -5.93 -3.35
CA ALA A 155 3.00 -5.31 -3.74
C ALA A 155 2.28 -4.69 -2.53
N CYS A 156 2.16 -5.44 -1.43
CA CYS A 156 1.57 -4.93 -0.19
C CYS A 156 2.30 -3.67 0.32
N VAL A 157 3.63 -3.70 0.34
CA VAL A 157 4.46 -2.57 0.80
C VAL A 157 4.28 -1.33 -0.09
N GLU A 158 4.25 -1.50 -1.42
CA GLU A 158 4.06 -0.37 -2.33
C GLU A 158 2.62 0.19 -2.28
N LEU A 159 1.61 -0.66 -2.09
CA LEU A 159 0.22 -0.24 -1.87
C LEU A 159 0.06 0.55 -0.57
N GLU A 160 0.69 0.11 0.52
CA GLU A 160 0.69 0.84 1.81
C GLU A 160 1.29 2.24 1.66
N LYS A 161 2.41 2.38 0.94
CA LYS A 161 3.01 3.68 0.62
C LYS A 161 2.05 4.58 -0.17
N LEU A 162 1.38 4.02 -1.18
CA LEU A 162 0.41 4.78 -1.96
C LEU A 162 -0.79 5.22 -1.11
N ILE A 163 -1.32 4.35 -0.25
CA ILE A 163 -2.40 4.69 0.69
C ILE A 163 -1.98 5.86 1.59
N ALA A 164 -0.79 5.79 2.19
CA ALA A 164 -0.28 6.86 3.04
C ALA A 164 -0.14 8.19 2.28
N LEU A 165 0.34 8.14 1.03
CA LEU A 165 0.46 9.30 0.15
C LEU A 165 -0.92 9.91 -0.15
N LEU A 166 -1.91 9.09 -0.50
CA LEU A 166 -3.27 9.52 -0.83
C LEU A 166 -3.99 10.09 0.39
N GLN A 167 -3.90 9.44 1.54
CA GLN A 167 -4.45 9.95 2.80
C GLN A 167 -3.82 11.30 3.16
N GLY A 168 -2.50 11.44 2.99
CA GLY A 168 -1.82 12.72 3.16
C GLY A 168 -2.31 13.81 2.19
N LYS A 169 -2.56 13.48 0.91
CA LYS A 169 -3.14 14.41 -0.07
C LYS A 169 -4.57 14.82 0.31
N ILE A 170 -5.42 13.86 0.67
CA ILE A 170 -6.82 14.11 1.06
C ILE A 170 -6.87 15.00 2.31
N GLN A 171 -6.05 14.70 3.33
CA GLN A 171 -5.99 15.48 4.56
C GLN A 171 -5.54 16.93 4.31
N ARG A 172 -4.53 17.13 3.45
CA ARG A 172 -4.09 18.46 3.05
C ARG A 172 -5.16 19.23 2.28
N GLY A 173 -5.79 18.59 1.29
CA GLY A 173 -6.87 19.21 0.52
C GLY A 173 -8.08 19.61 1.37
N MET A 174 -8.40 18.85 2.42
CA MET A 174 -9.44 19.21 3.38
C MET A 174 -9.04 20.43 4.24
N GLY A 175 -7.77 20.52 4.65
CA GLY A 175 -7.22 21.69 5.33
C GLY A 175 -7.33 22.96 4.49
N ASP A 176 -6.95 22.89 3.22
CA ASP A 176 -6.99 24.03 2.29
C ASP A 176 -8.43 24.50 2.03
N LYS A 177 -9.37 23.57 1.84
CA LYS A 177 -10.81 23.90 1.71
C LYS A 177 -11.35 24.60 2.95
N LYS A 178 -10.99 24.11 4.14
CA LYS A 178 -11.42 24.72 5.41
C LYS A 178 -10.82 26.12 5.59
N ALA A 179 -9.54 26.30 5.27
CA ALA A 179 -8.87 27.60 5.32
C ALA A 179 -9.48 28.60 4.32
N ALA A 180 -9.79 28.16 3.10
CA ALA A 180 -10.47 28.98 2.10
C ALA A 180 -11.89 29.38 2.56
N GLN A 181 -12.64 28.44 3.13
CA GLN A 181 -13.98 28.71 3.67
C GLN A 181 -13.93 29.70 4.84
N GLU A 182 -12.95 29.58 5.73
CA GLU A 182 -12.76 30.50 6.85
C GLU A 182 -12.37 31.91 6.35
N LYS A 183 -11.46 32.00 5.38
CA LYS A 183 -11.10 33.29 4.75
C LYS A 183 -12.32 33.96 4.11
N MET A 184 -13.19 33.20 3.44
CA MET A 184 -14.43 33.73 2.86
C MET A 184 -15.37 34.25 3.96
N ARG A 185 -15.53 33.52 5.07
CA ARG A 185 -16.34 33.97 6.22
C ARG A 185 -15.80 35.26 6.84
N GLN A 186 -14.48 35.38 6.97
CA GLN A 186 -13.83 36.58 7.48
C GLN A 186 -14.04 37.78 6.55
N GLN A 187 -13.93 37.58 5.23
CA GLN A 187 -14.23 38.63 4.25
C GLN A 187 -15.68 39.10 4.33
N VAL A 188 -16.63 38.18 4.46
CA VAL A 188 -18.06 38.54 4.63
C VAL A 188 -18.28 39.31 5.93
N ARG A 189 -17.65 38.89 7.04
CA ARG A 189 -17.76 39.59 8.32
C ARG A 189 -17.19 41.02 8.25
N ALA A 190 -16.01 41.18 7.67
CA ALA A 190 -15.39 42.50 7.50
C ALA A 190 -16.24 43.43 6.62
N ALA A 191 -16.81 42.91 5.52
CA ALA A 191 -17.68 43.69 4.65
C ALA A 191 -18.97 44.16 5.35
N LEU A 192 -19.54 43.34 6.23
CA LEU A 192 -20.71 43.73 7.02
C LEU A 192 -20.37 44.78 8.08
N GLU A 193 -19.18 44.71 8.68
CA GLU A 193 -18.70 45.69 9.64
C GLU A 193 -18.43 47.04 8.98
N ASP A 194 -17.80 47.04 7.80
CA ASP A 194 -17.58 48.25 6.99
C ASP A 194 -18.90 48.88 6.54
N ASP A 195 -19.88 48.09 6.06
CA ASP A 195 -21.20 48.62 5.68
C ASP A 195 -21.94 49.21 6.89
N LYS A 196 -21.84 48.56 8.06
CA LYS A 196 -22.42 49.08 9.30
C LYS A 196 -21.75 50.41 9.71
N ALA A 197 -20.42 50.48 9.68
CA ALA A 197 -19.66 51.69 10.01
C ALA A 197 -19.96 52.83 9.03
N GLN A 198 -20.08 52.54 7.73
CA GLN A 198 -20.48 53.53 6.73
C GLN A 198 -21.90 54.07 6.96
N ARG A 199 -22.85 53.19 7.34
CA ARG A 199 -24.20 53.64 7.70
C ARG A 199 -24.18 54.53 8.93
N GLU A 200 -23.45 54.14 9.98
CA GLU A 200 -23.34 54.92 11.21
C GLU A 200 -22.71 56.30 10.95
N ALA A 201 -21.62 56.36 10.20
CA ALA A 201 -21.00 57.63 9.77
C ALA A 201 -21.96 58.50 8.93
N ARG A 202 -22.78 57.89 8.06
CA ARG A 202 -23.80 58.63 7.30
C ARG A 202 -24.90 59.20 8.19
N TYR A 203 -25.34 58.46 9.22
CA TYR A 203 -26.32 58.95 10.19
C TYR A 203 -25.76 60.04 11.10
N GLU A 204 -24.48 59.98 11.45
CA GLU A 204 -23.82 61.03 12.24
C GLU A 204 -23.52 62.30 11.43
N ALA A 205 -23.26 62.17 10.12
CA ALA A 205 -22.91 63.27 9.24
C ALA A 205 -24.12 64.06 8.70
N GLU A 206 -25.35 63.54 8.78
CA GLU A 206 -26.55 64.35 8.53
C GLU A 206 -26.85 65.23 9.75
N PRO A 207 -26.64 66.56 9.70
CA PRO A 207 -27.09 67.42 10.77
C PRO A 207 -28.62 67.40 10.80
N ARG A 208 -29.21 67.33 11.99
CA ARG A 208 -30.66 67.51 12.23
C ARG A 208 -31.14 68.88 11.71
N ILE A 209 -31.28 69.04 10.41
CA ILE A 209 -31.93 70.19 9.78
C ILE A 209 -33.40 69.83 9.66
N GLY A 210 -34.19 70.16 10.68
CA GLY A 210 -35.63 70.01 10.58
C GLY A 210 -36.37 69.99 11.91
N LEU A 211 -36.31 71.07 12.68
CA LEU A 211 -37.31 71.41 13.72
C LEU A 211 -37.19 72.89 14.14
N SER A 212 -37.40 73.83 13.22
CA SER A 212 -37.71 75.24 13.59
C SER A 212 -38.26 76.08 12.43
N LYS A 213 -39.47 75.76 11.92
CA LYS A 213 -40.29 76.73 11.17
C LYS A 213 -41.74 76.26 11.06
N ALA A 214 -42.53 76.53 12.10
CA ALA A 214 -44.00 76.58 12.03
C ALA A 214 -44.54 77.31 13.28
N GLY A 215 -44.24 78.60 13.39
CA GLY A 215 -44.86 79.53 14.34
C GLY A 215 -45.53 80.64 13.54
N GLY A 216 -46.66 80.32 12.92
CA GLY A 216 -47.57 81.28 12.29
C GLY A 216 -48.94 81.17 12.97
N ALA A 217 -49.64 82.30 13.03
CA ALA A 217 -50.94 82.57 13.70
C ALA A 217 -50.73 83.10 15.14
N ILE A 218 -51.29 84.23 15.63
CA ILE A 218 -52.42 85.10 15.25
C ILE A 218 -52.23 86.45 15.97
N ALA A 219 -52.43 87.59 15.30
CA ALA A 219 -52.84 88.88 15.91
C ALA A 219 -53.37 89.80 14.79
N ALA A 220 -54.68 89.87 14.60
CA ALA A 220 -55.58 90.87 15.18
C ALA A 220 -55.38 92.28 14.58
N VAL A 221 -56.25 92.64 13.64
CA VAL A 221 -56.55 94.03 13.29
C VAL A 221 -58.05 94.21 13.50
N ASP A 222 -58.35 94.95 14.56
CA ASP A 222 -59.66 95.47 14.96
C ASP A 222 -59.73 96.93 14.47
N GLN A 223 -60.86 97.26 13.83
CA GLN A 223 -61.46 98.58 13.56
C GLN A 223 -60.70 99.64 12.76
#